data_AF-A0A9E3S1J1-F1
#
_entry.id   AF-A0A9E3S1J1-F1
#
_cell.length_a   1.000
_cell.length_b   1.000
_cell.length_c   1.000
_cell.angle_alpha   90.00
_cell.angle_beta   90.00
_cell.angle_gamma   90.00
#
_symmetry.space_group_name_H-M   'P 1'
#
loop_
_entity.id
_entity.type
_entity.pdbx_description
1 polymer ?
#
loop_
_entity_poly.entity_id
_entity_poly.type
_entity_poly.pdbx_seq_one_letter_code
_entity_poly.pdbx_strand_id
1 'polypeptide(L)'
;MVQDFARAIAVAFILVGACVLPASADEAPAYRWVNVTMTAPFTPRDGAGALSYEGKMWLIGGWNSKDKVNFPKSCVNDVWSTTDGLTWTLVKPNTFGLPEFDPAHDWEGRHTAGYVVYKDKMWIVGGDPLQGHYQNDVWNSSDGKTWTRVNKGRNVPWGPRVLHYTVVFKDKIWVMGGQTTILYAPGPEVFYDDIWNSSDGITWKRIRPKGPHWSPRGLIGGHAVFNDRIWILGGGTYESPKSPIRNFYNDVWSSPDGKRWTCHLEHAPWHPRQYHDVAVWDNKLWVMEGWNKTNRNDVWYSSDGVTWHELKDTPWKIRHAASVFVFDDALWMVAGNNMEPDVWKLERVQTTTQ
;
A
#
# COMPACT_ATOMS: atom_id res chain seq x y z
N MET A 1 45.83 -34.62 63.43
CA MET A 1 46.07 -33.36 62.70
C MET A 1 44.83 -33.13 61.86
N VAL A 2 44.05 -32.12 62.24
CA VAL A 2 42.66 -31.88 61.83
C VAL A 2 42.63 -31.29 60.42
N GLN A 3 41.75 -31.80 59.55
CA GLN A 3 41.24 -31.03 58.42
C GLN A 3 39.74 -31.29 58.26
N ASP A 4 38.98 -30.24 58.57
CA ASP A 4 37.55 -30.08 58.35
C ASP A 4 37.21 -30.07 56.86
N PHE A 5 36.13 -30.75 56.49
CA PHE A 5 35.38 -30.44 55.27
C PHE A 5 33.88 -30.45 55.59
N ALA A 6 33.30 -29.25 55.53
CA ALA A 6 31.88 -28.97 55.68
C ALA A 6 31.08 -29.67 54.56
N ARG A 7 29.99 -30.36 54.93
CA ARG A 7 28.97 -30.84 53.99
C ARG A 7 27.79 -29.87 53.97
N ALA A 8 27.55 -29.31 52.79
CA ALA A 8 26.42 -28.45 52.49
C ALA A 8 25.11 -29.24 52.40
N ILE A 9 24.03 -28.63 52.90
CA ILE A 9 22.64 -29.11 52.81
C ILE A 9 22.12 -28.79 51.39
N ALA A 10 21.68 -29.81 50.65
CA ALA A 10 20.98 -29.64 49.39
C ALA A 10 19.46 -29.53 49.65
N VAL A 11 18.88 -28.37 49.38
CA VAL A 11 17.43 -28.15 49.36
C VAL A 11 16.92 -28.46 47.95
N ALA A 12 16.08 -29.48 47.81
CA ALA A 12 15.41 -29.82 46.57
C ALA A 12 14.17 -28.93 46.38
N PHE A 13 14.17 -28.08 45.36
CA PHE A 13 12.96 -27.37 44.92
C PHE A 13 12.17 -28.25 43.96
N ILE A 14 10.97 -28.65 44.37
CA ILE A 14 9.96 -29.28 43.50
C ILE A 14 9.28 -28.15 42.71
N LEU A 15 9.61 -28.02 41.43
CA LEU A 15 8.85 -27.19 40.49
C LEU A 15 7.58 -27.95 40.07
N VAL A 16 6.42 -27.49 40.54
CA VAL A 16 5.12 -27.90 40.01
C VAL A 16 4.92 -27.18 38.68
N GLY A 17 5.10 -27.90 37.58
CA GLY A 17 4.79 -27.40 36.25
C GLY A 17 3.28 -27.27 36.08
N ALA A 18 2.76 -26.03 36.09
CA ALA A 18 1.40 -25.75 35.65
C ALA A 18 1.33 -25.98 34.13
N CYS A 19 0.64 -27.05 33.74
CA CYS A 19 0.30 -27.32 32.35
C CYS A 19 -0.73 -26.27 31.90
N VAL A 20 -0.26 -25.21 31.24
CA VAL A 20 -1.15 -24.26 30.56
C VAL A 20 -1.60 -24.94 29.27
N LEU A 21 -2.84 -25.39 29.23
CA LEU A 21 -3.50 -25.82 28.00
C LEU A 21 -3.49 -24.64 27.02
N PRO A 22 -3.21 -24.85 25.72
CA PRO A 22 -3.40 -23.79 24.75
C PRO A 22 -4.88 -23.40 24.76
N ALA A 23 -5.14 -22.10 24.85
CA ALA A 23 -6.47 -21.56 24.61
C ALA A 23 -6.97 -22.15 23.28
N SER A 24 -8.21 -22.64 23.28
CA SER A 24 -8.89 -23.12 22.08
C SER A 24 -8.73 -22.08 20.97
N ALA A 25 -8.33 -22.54 19.79
CA ALA A 25 -8.31 -21.72 18.59
C ALA A 25 -9.71 -21.10 18.42
N ASP A 26 -9.82 -19.79 18.63
CA ASP A 26 -10.99 -19.03 18.21
C ASP A 26 -11.19 -19.34 16.73
N GLU A 27 -12.32 -19.95 16.40
CA GLU A 27 -12.70 -20.23 15.02
C GLU A 27 -12.74 -18.88 14.30
N ALA A 28 -11.72 -18.61 13.48
CA ALA A 28 -11.53 -17.32 12.84
C ALA A 28 -12.80 -16.97 12.03
N PRO A 29 -13.19 -15.68 11.97
CA PRO A 29 -14.37 -15.29 11.20
C PRO A 29 -14.24 -15.77 9.76
N ALA A 30 -15.26 -16.49 9.28
CA ALA A 30 -15.39 -16.78 7.86
C ALA A 30 -15.61 -15.45 7.11
N TYR A 31 -14.93 -15.23 6.00
CA TYR A 31 -15.08 -14.02 5.18
C TYR A 31 -15.92 -14.31 3.95
N ARG A 32 -16.68 -13.32 3.46
CA ARG A 32 -17.37 -13.41 2.18
C ARG A 32 -17.22 -12.14 1.35
N TRP A 33 -17.08 -12.31 0.04
CA TRP A 33 -17.15 -11.22 -0.91
C TRP A 33 -18.61 -10.95 -1.29
N VAL A 34 -18.99 -9.69 -1.24
CA VAL A 34 -20.28 -9.16 -1.68
C VAL A 34 -20.03 -8.30 -2.92
N ASN A 35 -20.74 -8.61 -4.01
CA ASN A 35 -20.77 -7.70 -5.16
C ASN A 35 -21.64 -6.49 -4.80
N VAL A 36 -21.04 -5.31 -4.78
CA VAL A 36 -21.77 -4.06 -4.46
C VAL A 36 -22.36 -3.47 -5.73
N THR A 37 -21.56 -3.44 -6.80
CA THR A 37 -22.01 -3.04 -8.12
C THR A 37 -21.07 -3.58 -9.19
N MET A 38 -21.59 -3.79 -10.40
CA MET A 38 -20.81 -4.08 -11.61
C MET A 38 -20.75 -2.88 -12.58
N THR A 39 -21.27 -1.73 -12.16
CA THR A 39 -21.42 -0.53 -13.01
C THR A 39 -21.15 0.73 -12.21
N ALA A 40 -19.99 0.81 -11.55
CA ALA A 40 -19.55 2.03 -10.89
C ALA A 40 -19.47 3.19 -11.91
N PRO A 41 -19.84 4.43 -11.51
CA PRO A 41 -20.04 5.52 -12.48
C PRO A 41 -18.74 6.20 -12.91
N PHE A 42 -17.63 5.99 -12.20
CA PHE A 42 -16.33 6.48 -12.64
C PHE A 42 -15.83 5.63 -13.82
N THR A 43 -15.16 6.26 -14.78
CA THR A 43 -14.57 5.53 -15.90
C THR A 43 -13.52 4.53 -15.39
N PRO A 44 -13.51 3.27 -15.90
CA PRO A 44 -12.55 2.26 -15.47
C PRO A 44 -11.10 2.72 -15.60
N ARG A 45 -10.30 2.36 -14.60
CA ARG A 45 -8.96 2.92 -14.40
C ARG A 45 -8.07 1.97 -13.61
N ASP A 46 -6.78 2.16 -13.78
CA ASP A 46 -5.72 1.43 -13.09
C ASP A 46 -4.93 2.36 -12.15
N GLY A 47 -4.42 1.83 -11.06
CA GLY A 47 -3.49 2.51 -10.15
C GLY A 47 -4.02 3.82 -9.54
N ALA A 48 -5.35 3.95 -9.41
CA ALA A 48 -5.95 5.11 -8.76
C ALA A 48 -5.68 5.08 -7.25
N GLY A 49 -5.48 6.25 -6.66
CA GLY A 49 -5.31 6.38 -5.22
C GLY A 49 -6.57 5.99 -4.47
N ALA A 50 -6.41 5.21 -3.39
CA ALA A 50 -7.48 4.74 -2.54
C ALA A 50 -7.25 5.25 -1.12
N LEU A 51 -8.13 6.13 -0.63
CA LEU A 51 -8.05 6.67 0.73
C LEU A 51 -9.38 6.55 1.45
N SER A 52 -9.34 6.25 2.75
CA SER A 52 -10.50 6.26 3.62
C SER A 52 -10.35 7.43 4.60
N TYR A 53 -11.21 8.44 4.49
CA TYR A 53 -11.06 9.71 5.20
C TYR A 53 -12.42 10.39 5.40
N GLU A 54 -12.67 10.96 6.57
CA GLU A 54 -13.92 11.70 6.89
C GLU A 54 -15.18 10.89 6.55
N GLY A 55 -15.19 9.61 6.95
CA GLY A 55 -16.34 8.72 6.75
C GLY A 55 -16.63 8.37 5.29
N LYS A 56 -15.65 8.48 4.39
CA LYS A 56 -15.80 8.16 2.96
C LYS A 56 -14.60 7.39 2.41
N MET A 57 -14.83 6.63 1.35
CA MET A 57 -13.80 6.17 0.42
C MET A 57 -13.60 7.23 -0.67
N TRP A 58 -12.33 7.51 -1.01
CA TRP A 58 -11.90 8.50 -1.98
C TRP A 58 -11.04 7.85 -3.06
N LEU A 59 -11.50 7.92 -4.31
CA LEU A 59 -10.78 7.42 -5.49
C LEU A 59 -10.16 8.61 -6.23
N ILE A 60 -8.83 8.60 -6.37
CA ILE A 60 -8.06 9.78 -6.80
C ILE A 60 -7.21 9.46 -8.03
N GLY A 61 -7.52 10.10 -9.15
CA GLY A 61 -6.75 9.96 -10.39
C GLY A 61 -6.83 8.56 -11.00
N GLY A 62 -5.70 8.06 -11.50
CA GLY A 62 -5.59 6.76 -12.16
C GLY A 62 -5.31 6.87 -13.66
N TRP A 63 -5.07 5.71 -14.27
CA TRP A 63 -4.61 5.56 -15.65
C TRP A 63 -5.57 4.73 -16.50
N ASN A 64 -5.80 5.18 -17.73
CA ASN A 64 -6.40 4.40 -18.79
C ASN A 64 -5.93 4.94 -20.15
N SER A 65 -4.96 4.27 -20.76
CA SER A 65 -4.40 4.71 -22.03
C SER A 65 -5.32 4.52 -23.24
N LYS A 66 -6.33 3.66 -23.14
CA LYS A 66 -7.22 3.30 -24.26
C LYS A 66 -8.37 4.27 -24.43
N ASP A 67 -8.83 4.89 -23.35
CA ASP A 67 -9.93 5.85 -23.36
C ASP A 67 -9.40 7.30 -23.42
N LYS A 68 -9.17 7.81 -24.63
CA LYS A 68 -8.69 9.18 -24.82
C LYS A 68 -9.75 10.26 -24.60
N VAL A 69 -11.02 9.88 -24.49
CA VAL A 69 -12.11 10.82 -24.22
C VAL A 69 -12.07 11.21 -22.76
N ASN A 70 -12.02 10.23 -21.87
CA ASN A 70 -11.98 10.46 -20.43
C ASN A 70 -10.55 10.69 -19.89
N PHE A 71 -9.54 10.13 -20.56
CA PHE A 71 -8.12 10.23 -20.16
C PHE A 71 -7.29 10.84 -21.31
N PRO A 72 -7.44 12.15 -21.59
CA PRO A 72 -6.77 12.82 -22.72
C PRO A 72 -5.24 12.72 -22.64
N LYS A 73 -4.68 12.60 -21.43
CA LYS A 73 -3.25 12.41 -21.17
C LYS A 73 -2.92 11.02 -20.62
N SER A 74 -3.79 10.03 -20.84
CA SER A 74 -3.73 8.66 -20.28
C SER A 74 -3.88 8.57 -18.76
N CYS A 75 -3.60 9.64 -18.02
CA CYS A 75 -3.93 9.79 -16.61
C CYS A 75 -4.89 10.96 -16.41
N VAL A 76 -5.63 10.94 -15.29
CA VAL A 76 -6.59 11.98 -14.90
C VAL A 76 -6.30 12.50 -13.50
N ASN A 77 -6.85 13.69 -13.18
CA ASN A 77 -6.82 14.30 -11.86
C ASN A 77 -8.19 14.52 -11.22
N ASP A 78 -9.17 13.70 -11.62
CA ASP A 78 -10.48 13.69 -11.00
C ASP A 78 -10.45 13.05 -9.61
N VAL A 79 -11.44 13.38 -8.80
CA VAL A 79 -11.63 12.85 -7.45
C VAL A 79 -13.07 12.42 -7.28
N TRP A 80 -13.26 11.17 -6.90
CA TRP A 80 -14.56 10.59 -6.58
C TRP A 80 -14.64 10.22 -5.11
N SER A 81 -15.83 10.27 -4.52
CA SER A 81 -16.05 9.78 -3.17
C SER A 81 -17.35 9.00 -3.03
N THR A 82 -17.41 8.10 -2.05
CA THR A 82 -18.59 7.31 -1.71
C THR A 82 -18.60 6.96 -0.22
N THR A 83 -19.78 6.69 0.32
CA THR A 83 -19.98 6.13 1.67
C THR A 83 -20.40 4.66 1.63
N ASP A 84 -20.72 4.10 0.46
CA ASP A 84 -21.35 2.78 0.35
C ASP A 84 -20.78 1.90 -0.77
N GLY A 85 -19.90 2.44 -1.63
CA GLY A 85 -19.34 1.74 -2.79
C GLY A 85 -20.30 1.59 -3.97
N LEU A 86 -21.60 1.88 -3.79
CA LEU A 86 -22.63 1.81 -4.83
C LEU A 86 -22.83 3.16 -5.51
N THR A 87 -22.98 4.21 -4.71
CA THR A 87 -23.24 5.58 -5.15
C THR A 87 -21.96 6.40 -5.03
N TRP A 88 -21.43 6.85 -6.15
CA TRP A 88 -20.22 7.68 -6.17
C TRP A 88 -20.52 9.09 -6.63
N THR A 89 -19.93 10.05 -5.94
CA THR A 89 -20.00 11.48 -6.27
C THR A 89 -18.69 11.93 -6.89
N LEU A 90 -18.73 12.53 -8.09
CA LEU A 90 -17.60 13.25 -8.67
C LEU A 90 -17.39 14.56 -7.90
N VAL A 91 -16.38 14.58 -7.02
CA VAL A 91 -16.07 15.73 -6.15
C VAL A 91 -15.29 16.79 -6.90
N LYS A 92 -14.35 16.34 -7.74
CA LYS A 92 -13.52 17.20 -8.59
C LYS A 92 -13.48 16.61 -10.01
N PRO A 93 -13.91 17.34 -11.05
CA PRO A 93 -13.75 16.88 -12.43
C PRO A 93 -12.27 16.87 -12.83
N ASN A 94 -11.93 16.04 -13.82
CA ASN A 94 -10.61 16.08 -14.43
C ASN A 94 -10.44 17.44 -15.13
N THR A 95 -9.39 18.17 -14.77
CA THR A 95 -8.94 19.36 -15.49
C THR A 95 -7.67 19.03 -16.29
N PHE A 96 -6.94 17.98 -15.94
CA PHE A 96 -5.65 17.69 -16.55
C PHE A 96 -5.75 17.35 -18.04
N GLY A 97 -4.96 18.07 -18.85
CA GLY A 97 -4.99 17.96 -20.31
C GLY A 97 -6.09 18.76 -20.98
N LEU A 98 -6.85 19.57 -20.23
CA LEU A 98 -7.91 20.44 -20.72
C LEU A 98 -7.55 21.93 -20.53
N PRO A 99 -8.22 22.86 -21.23
CA PRO A 99 -7.97 24.30 -21.09
C PRO A 99 -8.13 24.85 -19.66
N GLU A 100 -8.92 24.18 -18.83
CA GLU A 100 -9.22 24.57 -17.45
C GLU A 100 -8.14 24.15 -16.44
N PHE A 101 -7.09 23.42 -16.87
CA PHE A 101 -6.00 23.00 -16.00
C PHE A 101 -5.22 24.20 -15.44
N ASP A 102 -5.17 24.32 -14.11
CA ASP A 102 -4.35 25.32 -13.42
C ASP A 102 -3.25 24.67 -12.58
N PRO A 103 -1.98 24.67 -13.01
CA PRO A 103 -0.88 24.03 -12.27
C PRO A 103 -0.58 24.67 -10.89
N ALA A 104 -1.19 25.82 -10.56
CA ALA A 104 -1.09 26.41 -9.22
C ALA A 104 -2.02 25.75 -8.18
N HIS A 105 -3.11 25.13 -8.64
CA HIS A 105 -4.18 24.57 -7.81
C HIS A 105 -4.55 23.12 -8.16
N ASP A 106 -4.12 22.63 -9.31
CA ASP A 106 -4.31 21.27 -9.79
C ASP A 106 -2.99 20.54 -9.92
N TRP A 107 -3.01 19.28 -9.49
CA TRP A 107 -1.95 18.32 -9.74
C TRP A 107 -2.15 17.69 -11.12
N GLU A 108 -1.03 17.41 -11.81
CA GLU A 108 -1.06 16.64 -13.05
C GLU A 108 -1.57 15.22 -12.81
N GLY A 109 -2.42 14.74 -13.71
CA GLY A 109 -2.99 13.39 -13.61
C GLY A 109 -1.91 12.32 -13.53
N ARG A 110 -2.11 11.35 -12.63
CA ARG A 110 -1.11 10.33 -12.27
C ARG A 110 -1.78 9.05 -11.77
N HIS A 111 -1.07 7.92 -11.90
CA HIS A 111 -1.39 6.65 -11.25
C HIS A 111 -0.22 6.20 -10.36
N THR A 112 -0.49 5.34 -9.37
CA THR A 112 0.54 4.75 -8.49
C THR A 112 1.46 5.77 -7.81
N ALA A 113 0.93 6.96 -7.52
CA ALA A 113 1.58 7.93 -6.65
C ALA A 113 1.53 7.47 -5.18
N GLY A 114 2.24 8.18 -4.31
CA GLY A 114 2.07 7.98 -2.88
C GLY A 114 0.75 8.61 -2.42
N TYR A 115 -0.15 7.81 -1.86
CA TYR A 115 -1.42 8.28 -1.30
C TYR A 115 -1.49 7.94 0.18
N VAL A 116 -1.71 8.94 1.04
CA VAL A 116 -1.92 8.73 2.48
C VAL A 116 -2.89 9.73 3.08
N VAL A 117 -3.52 9.36 4.18
CA VAL A 117 -4.23 10.29 5.07
C VAL A 117 -3.31 10.68 6.22
N TYR A 118 -3.10 11.97 6.43
CA TYR A 118 -2.21 12.47 7.47
C TYR A 118 -2.63 13.85 7.94
N LYS A 119 -2.69 14.06 9.26
CA LYS A 119 -3.08 15.34 9.88
C LYS A 119 -4.35 15.93 9.25
N ASP A 120 -5.41 15.11 9.28
CA ASP A 120 -6.75 15.46 8.83
C ASP A 120 -6.81 15.98 7.39
N LYS A 121 -6.03 15.34 6.51
CA LYS A 121 -5.98 15.61 5.07
C LYS A 121 -5.63 14.36 4.29
N MET A 122 -6.12 14.31 3.06
CA MET A 122 -5.61 13.42 2.02
C MET A 122 -4.35 14.03 1.40
N TRP A 123 -3.36 13.20 1.10
CA TRP A 123 -2.09 13.61 0.52
C TRP A 123 -1.76 12.83 -0.74
N ILE A 124 -1.14 13.53 -1.70
CA ILE A 124 -0.51 12.96 -2.89
C ILE A 124 0.98 13.29 -2.80
N VAL A 125 1.84 12.28 -2.87
CA VAL A 125 3.29 12.38 -2.69
C VAL A 125 3.96 11.81 -3.94
N GLY A 126 4.52 12.68 -4.78
CA GLY A 126 5.18 12.28 -6.02
C GLY A 126 4.30 11.44 -6.96
N GLY A 127 4.95 10.57 -7.75
CA GLY A 127 4.34 9.75 -8.83
C GLY A 127 3.73 10.63 -9.92
N ASP A 128 3.85 10.43 -11.21
CA ASP A 128 4.02 9.28 -12.10
C ASP A 128 4.87 9.81 -13.30
N PRO A 129 5.73 9.01 -13.97
CA PRO A 129 6.63 9.59 -14.96
C PRO A 129 5.99 9.75 -16.35
N LEU A 130 4.74 9.32 -16.55
CA LEU A 130 4.09 9.29 -17.88
C LEU A 130 3.96 10.66 -18.55
N GLN A 131 4.12 11.74 -17.80
CA GLN A 131 4.06 13.12 -18.33
C GLN A 131 5.41 13.61 -18.85
N GLY A 132 6.37 12.70 -19.08
CA GLY A 132 7.71 13.01 -19.57
C GLY A 132 8.67 13.53 -18.50
N HIS A 133 8.24 13.58 -17.24
CA HIS A 133 9.03 14.05 -16.10
C HIS A 133 8.59 13.38 -14.80
N TYR A 134 9.47 13.37 -13.81
CA TYR A 134 9.16 12.85 -12.47
C TYR A 134 8.44 13.90 -11.65
N GLN A 135 7.33 13.51 -11.05
CA GLN A 135 6.57 14.35 -10.14
C GLN A 135 7.27 14.40 -8.78
N ASN A 136 7.79 15.58 -8.46
CA ASN A 136 8.50 15.88 -7.21
C ASN A 136 7.67 16.79 -6.29
N ASP A 137 6.38 16.92 -6.58
CA ASP A 137 5.42 17.72 -5.87
C ASP A 137 4.73 16.92 -4.76
N VAL A 138 4.24 17.64 -3.76
CA VAL A 138 3.45 17.09 -2.67
C VAL A 138 2.22 17.95 -2.53
N TRP A 139 1.06 17.32 -2.56
CA TRP A 139 -0.24 17.99 -2.47
C TRP A 139 -1.03 17.46 -1.30
N ASN A 140 -1.89 18.31 -0.72
CA ASN A 140 -2.91 17.85 0.21
C ASN A 140 -4.25 18.56 0.02
N SER A 141 -5.29 17.92 0.54
CA SER A 141 -6.65 18.44 0.54
C SER A 141 -7.43 17.88 1.73
N SER A 142 -8.29 18.71 2.32
CA SER A 142 -9.23 18.28 3.36
C SER A 142 -10.61 17.90 2.80
N ASP A 143 -10.89 18.21 1.53
CA ASP A 143 -12.23 18.05 0.93
C ASP A 143 -12.23 17.32 -0.42
N GLY A 144 -11.05 16.99 -0.95
CA GLY A 144 -10.87 16.34 -2.25
C GLY A 144 -11.15 17.25 -3.46
N LYS A 145 -11.63 18.48 -3.24
CA LYS A 145 -11.98 19.45 -4.29
C LYS A 145 -10.89 20.49 -4.47
N THR A 146 -10.44 21.09 -3.38
CA THR A 146 -9.39 22.11 -3.38
C THR A 146 -8.09 21.51 -2.89
N TRP A 147 -7.05 21.57 -3.72
CA TRP A 147 -5.75 20.98 -3.45
C TRP A 147 -4.69 22.06 -3.28
N THR A 148 -3.80 21.86 -2.31
CA THR A 148 -2.68 22.77 -2.04
C THR A 148 -1.37 22.02 -2.27
N ARG A 149 -0.55 22.51 -3.20
CA ARG A 149 0.85 22.09 -3.31
C ARG A 149 1.62 22.62 -2.12
N VAL A 150 2.08 21.74 -1.23
CA VAL A 150 2.75 22.16 0.02
C VAL A 150 4.20 22.54 -0.19
N ASN A 151 4.87 21.97 -1.19
CA ASN A 151 6.30 22.16 -1.43
C ASN A 151 6.59 23.12 -2.60
N LYS A 152 5.84 24.23 -2.68
CA LYS A 152 6.05 25.26 -3.72
C LYS A 152 7.49 25.79 -3.66
N GLY A 153 8.17 25.82 -4.82
CA GLY A 153 9.55 26.28 -4.93
C GLY A 153 10.62 25.37 -4.32
N ARG A 154 10.24 24.19 -3.79
CA ARG A 154 11.18 23.23 -3.20
C ARG A 154 10.85 21.81 -3.61
N ASN A 155 11.67 21.24 -4.50
CA ASN A 155 11.57 19.82 -4.82
C ASN A 155 11.90 18.96 -3.59
N VAL A 156 11.23 17.82 -3.50
CA VAL A 156 11.58 16.76 -2.54
C VAL A 156 13.04 16.30 -2.70
N PRO A 157 13.73 15.93 -1.62
CA PRO A 157 15.16 15.60 -1.68
C PRO A 157 15.47 14.13 -1.98
N TRP A 158 14.45 13.28 -2.08
CA TRP A 158 14.61 11.84 -2.34
C TRP A 158 14.88 11.50 -3.82
N GLY A 159 15.10 12.52 -4.67
CA GLY A 159 15.47 12.34 -6.07
C GLY A 159 14.32 11.88 -6.96
N PRO A 160 14.50 11.82 -8.29
CA PRO A 160 13.46 11.35 -9.20
C PRO A 160 13.10 9.88 -8.93
N ARG A 161 11.84 9.59 -8.61
CA ARG A 161 11.34 8.22 -8.42
C ARG A 161 9.84 8.12 -8.64
N VAL A 162 9.40 6.91 -8.94
CA VAL A 162 8.01 6.49 -9.09
C VAL A 162 7.81 5.14 -8.41
N LEU A 163 6.56 4.70 -8.27
CA LEU A 163 6.22 3.36 -7.76
C LEU A 163 6.77 3.11 -6.34
N HIS A 164 6.97 4.17 -5.57
CA HIS A 164 7.51 4.09 -4.22
C HIS A 164 6.41 3.74 -3.22
N TYR A 165 6.80 3.08 -2.14
CA TYR A 165 5.89 2.75 -1.05
C TYR A 165 5.71 3.98 -0.14
N THR A 166 4.46 4.31 0.17
CA THR A 166 4.12 5.48 1.00
C THR A 166 3.22 5.06 2.16
N VAL A 167 3.58 5.46 3.38
CA VAL A 167 2.84 5.07 4.59
C VAL A 167 2.93 6.15 5.65
N VAL A 168 1.91 6.25 6.50
CA VAL A 168 1.95 7.09 7.70
C VAL A 168 2.28 6.25 8.91
N PHE A 169 3.34 6.62 9.62
CA PHE A 169 3.79 5.90 10.81
C PHE A 169 4.47 6.85 11.80
N LYS A 170 4.09 6.75 13.08
CA LYS A 170 4.64 7.59 14.16
C LYS A 170 4.60 9.09 13.84
N ASP A 171 3.41 9.57 13.47
CA ASP A 171 3.10 10.96 13.10
C ASP A 171 4.01 11.51 11.99
N LYS A 172 4.29 10.71 10.97
CA LYS A 172 5.07 11.11 9.80
C LYS A 172 4.61 10.38 8.55
N ILE A 173 4.72 11.06 7.41
CA ILE A 173 4.67 10.44 6.09
C ILE A 173 6.05 9.82 5.82
N TRP A 174 6.06 8.58 5.36
CA TRP A 174 7.26 7.85 4.96
C TRP A 174 7.22 7.54 3.47
N VAL A 175 8.36 7.70 2.79
CA VAL A 175 8.58 7.31 1.39
C VAL A 175 9.73 6.33 1.36
N MET A 176 9.50 5.16 0.76
CA MET A 176 10.47 4.06 0.73
C MET A 176 10.51 3.42 -0.65
N GLY A 177 11.73 3.19 -1.14
CA GLY A 177 11.94 2.46 -2.39
C GLY A 177 11.38 3.18 -3.63
N GLY A 178 10.92 2.40 -4.60
CA GLY A 178 10.58 2.87 -5.94
C GLY A 178 11.79 2.86 -6.87
N GLN A 179 11.62 3.44 -8.06
CA GLN A 179 12.68 3.49 -9.06
C GLN A 179 12.52 4.65 -10.03
N THR A 180 13.56 4.92 -10.79
CA THR A 180 13.45 5.68 -12.05
C THR A 180 12.99 4.76 -13.18
N THR A 181 12.30 5.30 -14.18
CA THR A 181 11.87 4.58 -15.38
C THR A 181 12.23 5.40 -16.62
N ILE A 182 13.44 5.19 -17.15
CA ILE A 182 14.02 6.02 -18.22
C ILE A 182 13.29 5.94 -19.56
N LEU A 183 12.38 4.97 -19.71
CA LEU A 183 11.47 4.85 -20.87
C LEU A 183 10.38 5.92 -20.87
N TYR A 184 10.05 6.49 -19.70
CA TYR A 184 8.94 7.44 -19.54
C TYR A 184 9.40 8.85 -19.17
N ALA A 185 10.52 8.99 -18.46
CA ALA A 185 11.09 10.29 -18.08
C ALA A 185 12.62 10.25 -17.99
N PRO A 186 13.33 11.31 -18.40
CA PRO A 186 14.79 11.35 -18.40
C PRO A 186 15.34 11.35 -16.97
N GLY A 187 16.38 10.54 -16.73
CA GLY A 187 17.04 10.44 -15.42
C GLY A 187 18.09 9.35 -15.41
N PRO A 188 18.90 9.25 -14.33
CA PRO A 188 19.75 8.09 -14.13
C PRO A 188 18.90 6.83 -13.91
N GLU A 189 19.44 5.65 -14.20
CA GLU A 189 18.82 4.40 -13.78
C GLU A 189 19.15 4.14 -12.30
N VAL A 190 18.11 4.11 -11.45
CA VAL A 190 18.22 3.85 -10.01
C VAL A 190 17.03 3.01 -9.56
N PHE A 191 17.32 1.94 -8.82
CA PHE A 191 16.37 1.21 -7.98
C PHE A 191 16.65 1.62 -6.54
N TYR A 192 15.64 2.13 -5.85
CA TYR A 192 15.82 2.68 -4.52
C TYR A 192 15.50 1.64 -3.44
N ASP A 193 16.27 1.68 -2.37
CA ASP A 193 16.00 1.05 -1.07
C ASP A 193 16.08 2.05 0.09
N ASP A 194 16.18 3.34 -0.23
CA ASP A 194 16.31 4.38 0.76
C ASP A 194 14.97 4.72 1.41
N ILE A 195 15.09 5.29 2.61
CA ILE A 195 13.97 5.53 3.52
C ILE A 195 13.98 6.99 3.90
N TRP A 196 12.85 7.66 3.71
CA TRP A 196 12.67 9.07 4.04
C TRP A 196 11.40 9.23 4.87
N ASN A 197 11.40 10.20 5.78
CA ASN A 197 10.16 10.64 6.42
C ASN A 197 10.06 12.15 6.56
N SER A 198 8.83 12.62 6.69
CA SER A 198 8.51 14.03 6.87
C SER A 198 7.30 14.19 7.78
N SER A 199 7.32 15.24 8.60
CA SER A 199 6.20 15.63 9.46
C SER A 199 5.26 16.66 8.81
N ASP A 200 5.66 17.24 7.67
CA ASP A 200 5.00 18.37 7.01
C ASP A 200 4.87 18.22 5.48
N GLY A 201 5.46 17.18 4.88
CA GLY A 201 5.54 16.97 3.43
C GLY A 201 6.54 17.88 2.70
N ILE A 202 7.23 18.78 3.40
CA ILE A 202 8.14 19.79 2.84
C ILE A 202 9.59 19.47 3.21
N THR A 203 9.82 19.21 4.49
CA THR A 203 11.13 18.90 5.06
C THR A 203 11.23 17.40 5.27
N TRP A 204 12.16 16.77 4.56
CA TRP A 204 12.33 15.31 4.59
C TRP A 204 13.66 14.95 5.23
N LYS A 205 13.63 13.94 6.10
CA LYS A 205 14.79 13.37 6.75
C LYS A 205 15.06 11.99 6.20
N ARG A 206 16.26 11.79 5.65
CA ARG A 206 16.73 10.45 5.27
C ARG A 206 17.01 9.63 6.53
N ILE A 207 16.45 8.42 6.56
CA ILE A 207 16.68 7.41 7.59
C ILE A 207 17.64 6.38 6.99
N ARG A 208 18.74 6.11 7.69
CA ARG A 208 19.71 5.10 7.28
C ARG A 208 19.41 3.79 8.00
N PRO A 209 19.13 2.70 7.27
CA PRO A 209 19.04 1.37 7.86
C PRO A 209 20.29 1.00 8.67
N LYS A 210 20.09 0.17 9.70
CA LYS A 210 21.15 -0.41 10.52
C LYS A 210 21.07 -1.94 10.39
N GLY A 211 22.01 -2.52 9.65
CA GLY A 211 22.02 -3.95 9.33
C GLY A 211 21.22 -4.27 8.06
N PRO A 212 20.91 -5.55 7.81
CA PRO A 212 20.13 -5.97 6.66
C PRO A 212 18.74 -5.32 6.62
N HIS A 213 18.30 -4.99 5.41
CA HIS A 213 16.95 -4.55 5.07
C HIS A 213 16.57 -5.10 3.70
N TRP A 214 15.33 -4.90 3.30
CA TRP A 214 14.78 -5.32 2.00
C TRP A 214 15.61 -4.75 0.83
N SER A 215 15.75 -5.54 -0.24
CA SER A 215 16.49 -5.11 -1.44
C SER A 215 15.77 -3.99 -2.21
N PRO A 216 16.46 -3.19 -3.05
CA PRO A 216 15.84 -2.15 -3.84
C PRO A 216 14.59 -2.62 -4.63
N ARG A 217 13.46 -1.94 -4.42
CA ARG A 217 12.15 -2.31 -4.95
C ARG A 217 11.10 -1.22 -4.75
N GLY A 218 9.96 -1.38 -5.40
CA GLY A 218 8.74 -0.62 -5.16
C GLY A 218 7.51 -1.43 -5.54
N LEU A 219 6.55 -0.79 -6.21
CA LEU A 219 5.40 -1.44 -6.84
C LEU A 219 4.47 -2.15 -5.85
N ILE A 220 4.15 -1.46 -4.75
CA ILE A 220 3.18 -1.89 -3.73
C ILE A 220 2.16 -0.76 -3.59
N GLY A 221 0.87 -1.05 -3.80
CA GLY A 221 -0.20 -0.06 -3.94
C GLY A 221 -0.61 0.64 -2.64
N GLY A 222 -1.09 -0.12 -1.65
CA GLY A 222 -1.54 0.40 -0.36
C GLY A 222 -0.43 0.45 0.69
N HIS A 223 -0.82 0.32 1.95
CA HIS A 223 0.09 0.48 3.08
C HIS A 223 -0.31 -0.37 4.29
N ALA A 224 0.69 -0.84 5.03
CA ALA A 224 0.52 -1.74 6.15
C ALA A 224 1.32 -1.24 7.37
N VAL A 225 0.59 -0.68 8.33
CA VAL A 225 1.07 -0.46 9.69
C VAL A 225 0.32 -1.39 10.62
N PHE A 226 1.03 -2.33 11.22
CA PHE A 226 0.43 -3.36 12.05
C PHE A 226 1.34 -3.66 13.24
N ASN A 227 0.75 -3.72 14.44
CA ASN A 227 1.45 -3.93 15.71
C ASN A 227 2.63 -2.96 15.93
N ASP A 228 2.41 -1.66 15.73
CA ASP A 228 3.41 -0.56 15.82
C ASP A 228 4.64 -0.77 14.91
N ARG A 229 4.44 -1.33 13.72
CA ARG A 229 5.49 -1.56 12.73
C ARG A 229 5.04 -1.20 11.33
N ILE A 230 5.95 -0.67 10.54
CA ILE A 230 5.84 -0.61 9.08
C ILE A 230 6.09 -2.00 8.53
N TRP A 231 5.28 -2.45 7.57
CA TRP A 231 5.48 -3.72 6.87
C TRP A 231 5.76 -3.50 5.38
N ILE A 232 6.69 -4.27 4.82
CA ILE A 232 6.95 -4.37 3.39
C ILE A 232 6.67 -5.81 3.00
N LEU A 233 5.67 -6.01 2.13
CA LEU A 233 5.21 -7.32 1.70
C LEU A 233 5.43 -7.42 0.18
N GLY A 234 6.47 -8.13 -0.24
CA GLY A 234 6.77 -8.38 -1.65
C GLY A 234 7.24 -7.14 -2.41
N GLY A 235 6.65 -6.91 -3.59
CA GLY A 235 6.97 -5.81 -4.50
C GLY A 235 7.86 -6.28 -5.64
N GLY A 236 8.43 -5.32 -6.38
CA GLY A 236 9.27 -5.67 -7.52
C GLY A 236 10.11 -4.53 -8.06
N THR A 237 10.72 -4.79 -9.21
CA THR A 237 11.39 -3.80 -10.04
C THR A 237 10.95 -3.94 -11.49
N TYR A 238 10.66 -2.80 -12.13
CA TYR A 238 10.43 -2.73 -13.57
C TYR A 238 11.74 -2.87 -14.33
N GLU A 239 11.70 -3.44 -15.52
CA GLU A 239 12.83 -3.56 -16.42
C GLU A 239 13.31 -2.18 -16.89
N SER A 240 14.58 -2.14 -17.26
CA SER A 240 15.22 -0.98 -17.87
C SER A 240 16.23 -1.44 -18.92
N PRO A 241 16.73 -0.53 -19.78
CA PRO A 241 17.79 -0.86 -20.73
C PRO A 241 19.04 -1.52 -20.14
N LYS A 242 19.44 -1.21 -18.89
CA LYS A 242 20.59 -1.87 -18.24
C LYS A 242 20.20 -3.05 -17.35
N SER A 243 18.93 -3.15 -16.97
CA SER A 243 18.38 -4.22 -16.12
C SER A 243 17.13 -4.81 -16.80
N PRO A 244 17.29 -5.64 -17.86
CA PRO A 244 16.19 -6.04 -18.75
C PRO A 244 15.23 -7.07 -18.12
N ILE A 245 15.50 -7.53 -16.91
CA ILE A 245 14.71 -8.54 -16.20
C ILE A 245 14.01 -7.88 -15.01
N ARG A 246 12.69 -8.02 -14.96
CA ARG A 246 11.90 -7.64 -13.78
C ARG A 246 12.18 -8.57 -12.62
N ASN A 247 12.31 -8.01 -11.41
CA ASN A 247 12.35 -8.78 -10.17
C ASN A 247 11.00 -8.73 -9.48
N PHE A 248 10.63 -9.84 -8.85
CA PHE A 248 9.40 -9.98 -8.07
C PHE A 248 9.74 -10.60 -6.74
N TYR A 249 9.13 -10.10 -5.68
CA TYR A 249 9.43 -10.54 -4.33
C TYR A 249 8.17 -11.05 -3.62
N ASN A 250 8.39 -11.97 -2.69
CA ASN A 250 7.40 -12.43 -1.71
C ASN A 250 7.96 -12.57 -0.29
N ASP A 251 9.04 -11.86 0.00
CA ASP A 251 9.57 -11.72 1.34
C ASP A 251 8.67 -10.79 2.19
N VAL A 252 8.76 -10.98 3.50
CA VAL A 252 7.99 -10.23 4.50
C VAL A 252 8.96 -9.56 5.46
N TRP A 253 8.99 -8.23 5.40
CA TRP A 253 9.82 -7.40 6.26
C TRP A 253 8.98 -6.49 7.13
N SER A 254 9.48 -6.18 8.32
CA SER A 254 8.89 -5.12 9.14
C SER A 254 9.91 -4.34 9.94
N SER A 255 9.55 -3.11 10.33
CA SER A 255 10.40 -2.26 11.16
C SER A 255 9.58 -1.44 12.16
N PRO A 256 10.03 -1.34 13.42
CA PRO A 256 9.39 -0.46 14.41
C PRO A 256 9.83 1.01 14.28
N ASP A 257 10.84 1.31 13.46
CA ASP A 257 11.46 2.65 13.41
C ASP A 257 12.03 3.07 12.05
N GLY A 258 11.86 2.23 11.02
CA GLY A 258 12.44 2.40 9.69
C GLY A 258 13.97 2.28 9.63
N LYS A 259 14.65 1.96 10.74
CA LYS A 259 16.11 1.80 10.80
C LYS A 259 16.49 0.33 10.93
N ARG A 260 15.89 -0.39 11.87
CA ARG A 260 16.15 -1.82 12.08
C ARG A 260 15.01 -2.61 11.47
N TRP A 261 15.33 -3.46 10.51
CA TRP A 261 14.35 -4.27 9.81
C TRP A 261 14.50 -5.73 10.25
N THR A 262 13.37 -6.42 10.35
CA THR A 262 13.28 -7.85 10.62
C THR A 262 12.70 -8.52 9.38
N CYS A 263 13.45 -9.45 8.80
CA CYS A 263 12.92 -10.38 7.81
C CYS A 263 12.19 -11.48 8.57
N HIS A 264 10.87 -11.55 8.40
CA HIS A 264 10.04 -12.60 9.00
C HIS A 264 10.01 -13.84 8.12
N LEU A 265 9.99 -13.64 6.79
CA LEU A 265 10.03 -14.69 5.79
C LEU A 265 10.84 -14.21 4.58
N GLU A 266 11.74 -15.05 4.07
CA GLU A 266 12.36 -14.84 2.76
C GLU A 266 11.42 -15.23 1.61
N HIS A 267 10.51 -16.17 1.87
CA HIS A 267 9.53 -16.67 0.91
C HIS A 267 8.19 -16.96 1.61
N ALA A 268 7.24 -16.03 1.51
CA ALA A 268 5.86 -16.30 1.90
C ALA A 268 5.18 -17.30 0.93
N PRO A 269 4.11 -17.99 1.33
CA PRO A 269 3.47 -19.00 0.47
C PRO A 269 2.76 -18.42 -0.75
N TRP A 270 2.43 -17.12 -0.73
CA TRP A 270 1.87 -16.43 -1.89
C TRP A 270 2.95 -16.14 -2.94
N HIS A 271 2.56 -16.22 -4.21
CA HIS A 271 3.48 -16.05 -5.35
C HIS A 271 4.12 -14.65 -5.36
N PRO A 272 5.44 -14.51 -5.67
CA PRO A 272 6.09 -13.20 -5.87
C PRO A 272 5.33 -12.31 -6.86
N ARG A 273 5.14 -11.04 -6.53
CA ARG A 273 4.24 -10.14 -7.27
C ARG A 273 4.62 -8.67 -7.09
N GLN A 274 4.21 -7.86 -8.07
CA GLN A 274 4.28 -6.40 -8.06
C GLN A 274 2.90 -5.82 -8.42
N TYR A 275 2.72 -4.52 -8.23
CA TYR A 275 1.44 -3.81 -8.42
C TYR A 275 0.30 -4.37 -7.57
N HIS A 276 0.62 -5.15 -6.54
CA HIS A 276 -0.36 -5.65 -5.59
C HIS A 276 -0.62 -4.65 -4.47
N ASP A 277 -1.75 -4.80 -3.83
CA ASP A 277 -2.18 -4.00 -2.71
C ASP A 277 -1.97 -4.77 -1.39
N VAL A 278 -1.73 -4.00 -0.34
CA VAL A 278 -1.55 -4.47 1.03
C VAL A 278 -2.40 -3.63 1.96
N ALA A 279 -3.06 -4.30 2.90
CA ALA A 279 -3.94 -3.63 3.84
C ALA A 279 -3.83 -4.24 5.24
N VAL A 280 -4.34 -3.50 6.22
CA VAL A 280 -4.53 -3.97 7.59
C VAL A 280 -6.00 -3.87 7.92
N TRP A 281 -6.65 -5.00 8.12
CA TRP A 281 -8.06 -5.08 8.49
C TRP A 281 -8.28 -6.32 9.35
N ASP A 282 -9.22 -6.22 10.29
CA ASP A 282 -9.60 -7.34 11.16
C ASP A 282 -8.41 -7.92 11.97
N ASN A 283 -7.50 -7.05 12.40
CA ASN A 283 -6.23 -7.42 13.06
C ASN A 283 -5.36 -8.39 12.24
N LYS A 284 -5.36 -8.25 10.91
CA LYS A 284 -4.53 -9.05 10.00
C LYS A 284 -3.90 -8.18 8.93
N LEU A 285 -2.74 -8.61 8.46
CA LEU A 285 -2.13 -8.18 7.22
C LEU A 285 -2.84 -8.88 6.07
N TRP A 286 -3.07 -8.16 4.98
CA TRP A 286 -3.68 -8.67 3.76
C TRP A 286 -2.80 -8.39 2.55
N VAL A 287 -2.74 -9.34 1.62
CA VAL A 287 -2.08 -9.24 0.30
C VAL A 287 -3.08 -9.73 -0.73
N MET A 288 -3.31 -8.96 -1.78
CA MET A 288 -4.27 -9.35 -2.83
C MET A 288 -3.85 -8.88 -4.20
N GLU A 289 -4.36 -9.57 -5.21
CA GLU A 289 -4.10 -9.29 -6.62
C GLU A 289 -2.59 -9.25 -6.97
N GLY A 290 -2.23 -8.62 -8.08
CA GLY A 290 -0.86 -8.35 -8.47
C GLY A 290 -0.49 -9.01 -9.77
N TRP A 291 0.70 -8.67 -10.25
CA TRP A 291 1.22 -9.16 -11.52
C TRP A 291 2.58 -9.84 -11.35
N ASN A 292 2.70 -11.02 -11.96
CA ASN A 292 3.97 -11.67 -12.27
C ASN A 292 3.76 -12.57 -13.49
N LYS A 293 4.03 -12.03 -14.69
CA LYS A 293 3.74 -12.61 -16.02
C LYS A 293 2.25 -12.85 -16.31
N THR A 294 1.42 -12.94 -15.28
CA THR A 294 -0.03 -13.08 -15.27
C THR A 294 -0.60 -12.26 -14.12
N ASN A 295 -1.83 -11.77 -14.29
CA ASN A 295 -2.59 -11.13 -13.22
C ASN A 295 -3.09 -12.16 -12.20
N ARG A 296 -3.53 -11.69 -11.02
CA ARG A 296 -3.99 -12.57 -9.93
C ARG A 296 -5.30 -12.08 -9.32
N ASN A 297 -5.98 -13.01 -8.67
CA ASN A 297 -7.11 -12.77 -7.79
C ASN A 297 -7.04 -13.57 -6.49
N ASP A 298 -5.88 -14.14 -6.17
CA ASP A 298 -5.66 -14.74 -4.86
C ASP A 298 -5.61 -13.64 -3.80
N VAL A 299 -6.09 -13.99 -2.61
CA VAL A 299 -6.17 -13.11 -1.44
C VAL A 299 -5.59 -13.87 -0.27
N TRP A 300 -4.63 -13.27 0.42
CA TRP A 300 -3.92 -13.89 1.52
C TRP A 300 -3.98 -13.01 2.75
N TYR A 301 -4.10 -13.63 3.93
CA TYR A 301 -4.08 -12.92 5.20
C TYR A 301 -3.19 -13.59 6.23
N SER A 302 -2.72 -12.80 7.19
CA SER A 302 -1.87 -13.26 8.29
C SER A 302 -2.06 -12.39 9.54
N SER A 303 -2.18 -13.01 10.71
CA SER A 303 -2.27 -12.31 12.00
C SER A 303 -0.90 -11.97 12.61
N ASP A 304 0.18 -12.54 12.09
CA ASP A 304 1.54 -12.42 12.65
C ASP A 304 2.61 -12.05 11.60
N GLY A 305 2.27 -12.09 10.31
CA GLY A 305 3.18 -11.88 9.18
C GLY A 305 4.04 -13.10 8.82
N VAL A 306 3.87 -14.22 9.51
CA VAL A 306 4.64 -15.47 9.34
C VAL A 306 3.74 -16.60 8.84
N THR A 307 2.57 -16.76 9.46
CA THR A 307 1.60 -17.78 9.10
C THR A 307 0.55 -17.15 8.18
N TRP A 308 0.52 -17.58 6.93
CA TRP A 308 -0.36 -17.01 5.90
C TRP A 308 -1.42 -18.02 5.45
N HIS A 309 -2.64 -17.53 5.30
CA HIS A 309 -3.80 -18.30 4.86
C HIS A 309 -4.36 -17.68 3.58
N GLU A 310 -4.62 -18.50 2.57
CA GLU A 310 -5.35 -18.08 1.38
C GLU A 310 -6.85 -18.03 1.68
N LEU A 311 -7.47 -16.89 1.41
CA LEU A 311 -8.92 -16.78 1.26
C LEU A 311 -9.28 -17.27 -0.14
N LYS A 312 -9.91 -18.46 -0.20
CA LYS A 312 -10.27 -19.12 -1.45
C LYS A 312 -11.53 -18.51 -2.08
N ASP A 313 -11.77 -18.88 -3.34
CA ASP A 313 -13.00 -18.61 -4.08
C ASP A 313 -13.32 -17.12 -4.26
N THR A 314 -12.28 -16.31 -4.42
CA THR A 314 -12.40 -14.89 -4.78
C THR A 314 -13.19 -14.71 -6.08
N PRO A 315 -14.32 -13.96 -6.08
CA PRO A 315 -15.26 -13.94 -7.20
C PRO A 315 -14.89 -12.94 -8.30
N TRP A 316 -14.00 -11.98 -8.01
CA TRP A 316 -13.63 -10.94 -8.96
C TRP A 316 -12.50 -11.40 -9.89
N LYS A 317 -12.53 -10.87 -11.13
CA LYS A 317 -11.57 -11.21 -12.18
C LYS A 317 -10.14 -10.82 -11.79
N ILE A 318 -9.16 -11.61 -12.24
CA ILE A 318 -7.73 -11.34 -12.09
C ILE A 318 -7.38 -9.91 -12.51
N ARG A 319 -6.61 -9.20 -11.69
CA ARG A 319 -6.20 -7.80 -11.93
C ARG A 319 -4.85 -7.49 -11.29
N HIS A 320 -4.32 -6.30 -11.56
CA HIS A 320 -3.31 -5.66 -10.74
C HIS A 320 -3.63 -4.17 -10.57
N ALA A 321 -2.91 -3.51 -9.64
CA ALA A 321 -3.01 -2.10 -9.35
C ALA A 321 -4.45 -1.62 -9.16
N ALA A 322 -5.22 -2.47 -8.46
CA ALA A 322 -6.52 -2.10 -7.96
C ALA A 322 -6.42 -1.04 -6.86
N SER A 323 -7.55 -0.46 -6.50
CA SER A 323 -7.72 0.46 -5.38
C SER A 323 -8.35 -0.31 -4.22
N VAL A 324 -7.56 -0.66 -3.21
CA VAL A 324 -8.08 -1.33 -2.00
C VAL A 324 -8.34 -0.34 -0.87
N PHE A 325 -9.53 -0.41 -0.28
CA PHE A 325 -9.90 0.42 0.86
C PHE A 325 -10.11 -0.43 2.10
N VAL A 326 -9.66 0.07 3.25
CA VAL A 326 -10.17 -0.34 4.56
C VAL A 326 -11.21 0.71 4.97
N PHE A 327 -12.49 0.35 4.98
CA PHE A 327 -13.56 1.29 5.24
C PHE A 327 -14.79 0.58 5.80
N ASP A 328 -15.45 1.18 6.79
CA ASP A 328 -16.66 0.64 7.43
C ASP A 328 -16.51 -0.85 7.82
N ASP A 329 -15.39 -1.13 8.51
CA ASP A 329 -15.04 -2.46 9.00
C ASP A 329 -15.07 -3.56 7.92
N ALA A 330 -14.62 -3.20 6.71
CA ALA A 330 -14.51 -4.10 5.58
C ALA A 330 -13.28 -3.77 4.73
N LEU A 331 -12.88 -4.73 3.90
CA LEU A 331 -11.99 -4.47 2.76
C LEU A 331 -12.83 -4.26 1.50
N TRP A 332 -12.42 -3.32 0.65
CA TRP A 332 -13.10 -3.06 -0.62
C TRP A 332 -12.11 -3.18 -1.77
N MET A 333 -12.50 -3.89 -2.82
CA MET A 333 -11.73 -4.07 -4.05
C MET A 333 -12.40 -3.30 -5.18
N VAL A 334 -11.70 -2.31 -5.72
CA VAL A 334 -12.24 -1.36 -6.71
C VAL A 334 -11.23 -1.18 -7.84
N ALA A 335 -11.73 -1.08 -9.08
CA ALA A 335 -10.92 -0.76 -10.25
C ALA A 335 -9.73 -1.74 -10.50
N GLY A 336 -8.71 -1.29 -11.24
CA GLY A 336 -7.51 -2.05 -11.60
C GLY A 336 -7.35 -2.26 -13.09
N ASN A 337 -6.22 -2.87 -13.49
CA ASN A 337 -5.81 -2.99 -14.89
C ASN A 337 -6.79 -3.76 -15.80
N ASN A 338 -7.74 -4.51 -15.23
CA ASN A 338 -8.75 -5.24 -15.97
C ASN A 338 -9.85 -4.33 -16.54
N MET A 339 -9.88 -3.05 -16.15
CA MET A 339 -10.84 -2.04 -16.61
C MET A 339 -12.30 -2.41 -16.35
N GLU A 340 -12.56 -3.23 -15.33
CA GLU A 340 -13.92 -3.53 -14.89
C GLU A 340 -14.41 -2.41 -13.95
N PRO A 341 -15.65 -1.91 -14.11
CA PRO A 341 -16.24 -0.93 -13.20
C PRO A 341 -16.89 -1.61 -11.98
N ASP A 342 -16.32 -2.72 -11.50
CA ASP A 342 -16.85 -3.51 -10.40
C ASP A 342 -16.35 -3.01 -9.04
N VAL A 343 -17.22 -3.15 -8.03
CA VAL A 343 -16.91 -2.86 -6.63
C VAL A 343 -17.32 -4.07 -5.80
N TRP A 344 -16.35 -4.59 -5.05
CA TRP A 344 -16.55 -5.74 -4.17
C TRP A 344 -16.20 -5.36 -2.74
N LYS A 345 -17.00 -5.85 -1.79
CA LYS A 345 -16.80 -5.69 -0.35
C LYS A 345 -16.50 -7.06 0.27
N LEU A 346 -15.40 -7.19 0.99
CA LEU A 346 -15.08 -8.34 1.82
C LEU A 346 -15.49 -8.04 3.25
N GLU A 347 -16.42 -8.82 3.78
CA GLU A 347 -16.96 -8.67 5.13
C GLU A 347 -16.87 -9.97 5.92
N ARG A 348 -16.94 -9.86 7.26
CA ARG A 348 -17.08 -11.02 8.14
C ARG A 348 -18.47 -11.62 7.99
N VAL A 349 -18.55 -12.93 7.86
CA VAL A 349 -19.77 -13.70 7.99
C VAL A 349 -20.13 -13.70 9.47
N GLN A 350 -21.22 -13.03 9.84
CA GLN A 350 -21.75 -13.12 11.18
C GLN A 350 -22.28 -14.55 11.40
N THR A 351 -21.68 -15.29 12.32
CA THR A 351 -22.27 -16.50 12.87
C THR A 351 -23.47 -16.08 13.70
N THR A 352 -24.68 -16.26 13.16
CA THR A 352 -25.90 -16.10 13.95
C THR A 352 -25.92 -17.23 14.97
N THR A 353 -25.51 -16.95 16.20
CA THR A 353 -25.80 -17.84 17.32
C THR A 353 -27.31 -17.73 17.55
N GLN A 354 -28.05 -18.77 17.16
CA GLN A 354 -29.48 -18.89 17.49
C GLN A 354 -29.69 -19.13 18.98
#